data_AF-A0A017HNQ5-F1
#
_entry.id   AF-A0A017HNQ5-F1
#
_cell.length_a   1.000
_cell.length_b   1.000
_cell.length_c   1.000
_cell.angle_alpha   90.00
_cell.angle_beta   90.00
_cell.angle_gamma   90.00
#
_symmetry.space_group_name_H-M   'P 1'
#
loop_
_entity.id
_entity.type
_entity.pdbx_description
1 polymer ?
#
loop_
_entity_poly.entity_id
_entity_poly.type
_entity_poly.pdbx_seq_one_letter_code
_entity_poly.pdbx_strand_id
1 'polypeptide(L)'
;MALVAGRHALAEGAETQQMSTIIEYIEFITQNSALEYAGQDLPHVTVLSEHELQLLFRSSEAEVSATGDGRSPALVAAFYDRSANQIFLADVSTVAGPGLFHELVHFLQAINDKDDMFASHRACLEAEAYELQAVWQTEQGVDLASKPEYGFLMTLYGACNDADFSWINSAYTHAHN
;
A
#
# COMPACT_ATOMS: atom_id res chain seq x y z
N MET A 1 36.08 -11.93 20.33
CA MET A 1 35.27 -12.62 19.30
C MET A 1 33.82 -12.82 19.78
N ALA A 2 33.20 -11.77 20.34
CA ALA A 2 31.87 -11.82 20.98
C ALA A 2 30.89 -10.75 20.45
N LEU A 3 31.28 -9.99 19.42
CA LEU A 3 30.49 -8.90 18.83
C LEU A 3 29.63 -9.34 17.62
N VAL A 4 29.83 -10.55 17.10
CA VAL A 4 29.13 -11.04 15.89
C VAL A 4 27.80 -11.72 16.24
N ALA A 5 27.72 -12.43 17.38
CA ALA A 5 26.51 -13.15 17.79
C ALA A 5 25.32 -12.22 18.12
N GLY A 6 25.58 -11.00 18.61
CA GLY A 6 24.53 -10.04 18.95
C GLY A 6 23.87 -9.36 17.75
N ARG A 7 24.54 -9.27 16.59
CA ARG A 7 23.96 -8.68 15.37
C ARG A 7 23.03 -9.65 14.64
N HIS A 8 23.33 -10.95 14.68
CA HIS A 8 22.46 -11.98 14.10
C HIS A 8 21.13 -12.09 14.85
N ALA A 9 21.15 -12.14 16.19
CA ALA A 9 19.92 -12.25 16.98
C ALA A 9 18.97 -11.05 16.84
N LEU A 10 19.51 -9.84 16.60
CA LEU A 10 18.69 -8.64 16.36
C LEU A 10 18.07 -8.63 14.95
N ALA A 11 18.76 -9.17 13.95
CA ALA A 11 18.22 -9.32 12.60
C ALA A 11 17.10 -10.38 12.56
N GLU A 12 17.31 -11.54 13.20
CA GLU A 12 16.32 -12.62 13.28
C GLU A 12 15.02 -12.17 13.97
N GLY A 13 15.10 -11.33 15.01
CA GLY A 13 13.92 -10.80 15.70
C GLY A 13 13.13 -9.78 14.86
N ALA A 14 13.81 -8.93 14.10
CA ALA A 14 13.19 -7.93 13.25
C ALA A 14 12.48 -8.57 12.04
N GLU A 15 13.10 -9.57 11.41
CA GLU A 15 12.49 -10.33 10.31
C GLU A 15 11.25 -11.09 10.76
N THR A 16 11.28 -11.69 11.96
CA THR A 16 10.14 -12.41 12.52
C THR A 16 8.96 -11.47 12.80
N GLN A 17 9.22 -10.29 13.35
CA GLN A 17 8.17 -9.30 13.64
C GLN A 17 7.56 -8.71 12.37
N GLN A 18 8.38 -8.42 11.36
CA GLN A 18 7.91 -7.96 10.06
C GLN A 18 7.02 -9.02 9.40
N MET A 19 7.40 -10.29 9.44
CA MET A 19 6.61 -11.38 8.88
C MET A 19 5.27 -11.55 9.59
N SER A 20 5.22 -11.43 10.92
CA SER A 20 3.93 -11.45 11.64
C SER A 20 3.02 -10.30 11.22
N THR A 21 3.54 -9.08 11.08
CA THR A 21 2.73 -7.92 10.66
C THR A 21 2.20 -8.07 9.24
N ILE A 22 3.01 -8.59 8.31
CA ILE A 22 2.57 -8.85 6.93
C ILE A 22 1.40 -9.85 6.92
N ILE A 23 1.52 -10.93 7.69
CA ILE A 23 0.47 -11.96 7.77
C ILE A 23 -0.81 -11.37 8.38
N GLU A 24 -0.70 -10.61 9.47
CA GLU A 24 -1.86 -9.94 10.10
C GLU A 24 -2.57 -9.00 9.13
N TYR A 25 -1.83 -8.24 8.32
CA TYR A 25 -2.41 -7.35 7.32
C TYR A 25 -3.09 -8.12 6.18
N ILE A 26 -2.47 -9.20 5.68
CA ILE A 26 -3.10 -10.06 4.65
C ILE A 26 -4.38 -10.70 5.19
N GLU A 27 -4.38 -11.21 6.42
CA GLU A 27 -5.58 -11.76 7.07
C GLU A 27 -6.68 -10.70 7.17
N PHE A 28 -6.33 -9.49 7.56
CA PHE A 28 -7.29 -8.38 7.61
C PHE A 28 -7.87 -8.07 6.23
N ILE A 29 -7.02 -7.92 5.20
CA ILE A 29 -7.44 -7.56 3.84
C ILE A 29 -8.37 -8.64 3.28
N THR A 30 -8.02 -9.91 3.44
CA THR A 30 -8.83 -11.05 2.94
C THR A 30 -10.17 -11.18 3.66
N GLN A 31 -10.28 -10.76 4.92
CA GLN A 31 -11.55 -10.74 5.67
C GLN A 31 -12.46 -9.57 5.30
N ASN A 32 -11.89 -8.48 4.79
CA ASN A 32 -12.61 -7.22 4.53
C ASN A 32 -12.72 -6.88 3.03
N SER A 33 -12.32 -7.78 2.14
CA SER A 33 -12.38 -7.58 0.69
C SER A 33 -12.70 -8.89 -0.04
N ALA A 34 -12.76 -8.83 -1.38
CA ALA A 34 -12.85 -10.02 -2.22
C ALA A 34 -11.48 -10.59 -2.64
N LEU A 35 -10.38 -10.02 -2.13
CA LEU A 35 -9.03 -10.48 -2.45
C LEU A 35 -8.72 -11.75 -1.67
N GLU A 36 -8.05 -12.70 -2.32
CA GLU A 36 -7.65 -13.96 -1.71
C GLU A 36 -6.13 -14.09 -1.63
N TYR A 37 -5.63 -14.82 -0.63
CA TYR A 37 -4.23 -15.22 -0.52
C TYR A 37 -4.14 -16.74 -0.48
N ALA A 38 -3.41 -17.33 -1.44
CA ALA A 38 -3.33 -18.77 -1.63
C ALA A 38 -1.92 -19.34 -1.30
N GLY A 39 -1.16 -18.63 -0.46
CA GLY A 39 0.18 -19.06 -0.03
C GLY A 39 1.28 -18.79 -1.06
N GLN A 40 1.09 -17.80 -1.95
CA GLN A 40 2.14 -17.26 -2.80
C GLN A 40 3.30 -16.70 -1.95
N ASP A 41 4.50 -16.57 -2.51
CA ASP A 41 5.63 -15.98 -1.78
C ASP A 41 5.30 -14.54 -1.35
N LEU A 42 5.49 -14.25 -0.06
CA LEU A 42 5.29 -12.91 0.48
C LEU A 42 6.28 -11.91 -0.11
N PRO A 43 5.88 -10.65 -0.32
CA PRO A 43 6.79 -9.64 -0.84
C PRO A 43 7.91 -9.35 0.14
N HIS A 44 9.12 -9.18 -0.39
CA HIS A 44 10.25 -8.71 0.43
C HIS A 44 10.08 -7.23 0.73
N VAL A 45 10.20 -6.81 1.99
CA VAL A 45 10.07 -5.40 2.37
C VAL A 45 11.45 -4.77 2.50
N THR A 46 11.67 -3.62 1.88
CA THR A 46 12.93 -2.89 1.90
C THR A 46 12.71 -1.45 2.28
N VAL A 47 13.44 -1.00 3.29
CA VAL A 47 13.44 0.40 3.72
C VAL A 47 14.55 1.13 3.00
N LEU A 48 14.19 2.19 2.29
CA LEU A 48 15.10 3.11 1.61
C LEU A 48 14.98 4.50 2.23
N SER A 49 15.97 5.36 2.02
CA SER A 49 15.74 6.78 2.28
C SER A 49 14.68 7.33 1.32
N GLU A 50 13.94 8.35 1.73
CA GLU A 50 12.95 9.02 0.87
C GLU A 50 13.52 9.45 -0.49
N HIS A 51 14.79 9.88 -0.51
CA HIS A 51 15.48 10.24 -1.74
C HIS A 51 15.71 9.04 -2.66
N GLU A 52 16.17 7.91 -2.13
CA GLU A 52 16.38 6.68 -2.88
C GLU A 52 15.06 6.11 -3.38
N LEU A 53 14.02 6.11 -2.54
CA LEU A 53 12.69 5.68 -2.90
C LEU A 53 12.14 6.49 -4.08
N GLN A 54 12.29 7.82 -4.04
CA GLN A 54 11.86 8.69 -5.13
C GLN A 54 12.65 8.48 -6.43
N LEU A 55 13.95 8.22 -6.33
CA LEU A 55 14.75 7.90 -7.53
C LEU A 55 14.29 6.57 -8.14
N LEU A 56 14.05 5.56 -7.30
CA LEU A 56 13.62 4.24 -7.73
C LEU A 56 12.21 4.29 -8.35
N PHE A 57 11.26 4.95 -7.69
CA PHE A 57 9.89 5.12 -8.19
C PHE A 57 9.88 5.85 -9.55
N ARG A 58 10.67 6.91 -9.72
CA ARG A 58 10.75 7.60 -11.02
C ARG A 58 11.38 6.75 -12.12
N SER A 59 12.30 5.85 -11.76
CA SER A 59 12.90 4.94 -12.73
C SER A 59 11.99 3.78 -13.11
N SER A 60 11.10 3.33 -12.20
CA SER A 60 10.08 2.33 -12.49
C SER A 60 8.93 2.94 -13.29
N GLU A 61 8.55 4.18 -12.98
CA GLU A 61 7.52 4.97 -13.68
C GLU A 61 8.10 5.84 -14.82
N ALA A 62 9.28 5.49 -15.35
CA ALA A 62 10.03 6.29 -16.33
C ALA A 62 9.29 6.57 -17.66
N GLU A 63 8.05 6.12 -17.81
CA GLU A 63 7.17 6.44 -18.94
C GLU A 63 6.05 7.46 -18.62
N VAL A 64 5.81 7.86 -17.35
CA VAL A 64 4.56 8.56 -16.96
C VAL A 64 4.75 9.87 -16.15
N SER A 65 5.78 10.69 -16.40
CA SER A 65 5.72 12.12 -16.02
C SER A 65 6.81 12.99 -16.65
N ALA A 66 6.68 13.24 -17.95
CA ALA A 66 7.11 14.52 -18.52
C ALA A 66 5.95 15.53 -18.45
N THR A 67 5.27 15.66 -17.30
CA THR A 67 4.32 16.76 -17.10
C THR A 67 5.13 18.02 -16.83
N GLY A 68 5.35 18.81 -17.89
CA GLY A 68 6.11 20.06 -17.87
C GLY A 68 5.46 21.21 -17.11
N ASP A 69 4.72 20.94 -16.03
CA ASP A 69 4.01 21.93 -15.22
C ASP A 69 4.81 22.41 -14.00
N GLY A 70 6.01 21.86 -13.78
CA GLY A 70 6.95 22.32 -12.75
C GLY A 70 6.50 22.02 -11.32
N ARG A 71 5.48 21.18 -11.13
CA ARG A 71 5.10 20.69 -9.81
C ARG A 71 6.07 19.59 -9.40
N SER A 72 6.62 19.70 -8.19
CA SER A 72 7.39 18.60 -7.63
C SER A 72 6.48 17.38 -7.56
N PRO A 73 6.88 16.21 -8.09
CA PRO A 73 6.07 15.01 -7.95
C PRO A 73 5.78 14.77 -6.48
N ALA A 74 4.57 14.29 -6.20
CA ALA A 74 4.17 13.94 -4.84
C ALA A 74 5.23 13.02 -4.21
N LEU A 75 5.49 13.22 -2.93
CA LEU A 75 6.42 12.38 -2.18
C LEU A 75 5.80 10.98 -2.05
N VAL A 76 6.43 10.00 -2.68
CA VAL A 76 6.05 8.59 -2.55
C VAL A 76 6.59 8.09 -1.22
N ALA A 77 5.71 7.62 -0.35
CA ALA A 77 6.09 7.09 0.97
C ALA A 77 6.32 5.58 0.95
N ALA A 78 5.67 4.88 0.02
CA ALA A 78 5.80 3.46 -0.22
C ALA A 78 5.42 3.15 -1.69
N PHE A 79 5.90 2.03 -2.24
CA PHE A 79 5.32 1.43 -3.45
C PHE A 79 5.64 -0.07 -3.53
N TYR A 80 4.76 -0.82 -4.17
CA TYR A 80 4.95 -2.24 -4.51
C TYR A 80 5.49 -2.42 -5.94
N ASP A 81 6.61 -3.12 -6.07
CA ASP A 81 7.15 -3.60 -7.34
C ASP A 81 6.72 -5.05 -7.58
N ARG A 82 5.71 -5.22 -8.43
CA ARG A 82 5.20 -6.54 -8.86
C ARG A 82 6.29 -7.39 -9.52
N SER A 83 7.21 -6.79 -10.28
CA SER A 83 8.20 -7.53 -11.06
C SER A 83 9.25 -8.22 -10.18
N ALA A 84 9.60 -7.57 -9.07
CA ALA A 84 10.54 -8.08 -8.07
C ALA A 84 9.85 -8.74 -6.86
N ASN A 85 8.52 -8.67 -6.78
CA ASN A 85 7.73 -8.99 -5.59
C ASN A 85 8.31 -8.31 -4.34
N GLN A 86 8.48 -6.99 -4.41
CA GLN A 86 9.18 -6.22 -3.38
C GLN A 86 8.38 -4.98 -3.01
N ILE A 87 8.26 -4.70 -1.71
CA ILE A 87 7.67 -3.46 -1.18
C ILE A 87 8.81 -2.57 -0.73
N PHE A 88 8.79 -1.32 -1.19
CA PHE A 88 9.73 -0.30 -0.76
C PHE A 88 9.05 0.72 0.15
N LEU A 89 9.70 1.08 1.26
CA LEU A 89 9.22 2.02 2.27
C LEU A 89 10.24 3.13 2.51
N ALA A 90 9.80 4.37 2.75
CA ALA A 90 10.70 5.52 2.98
C ALA A 90 11.28 5.60 4.41
N ASP A 91 10.71 4.86 5.37
CA ASP A 91 11.13 4.88 6.78
C ASP A 91 10.80 3.56 7.48
N VAL A 92 11.68 3.10 8.36
CA VAL A 92 11.49 1.90 9.20
C VAL A 92 10.30 2.05 10.15
N SER A 93 9.95 3.28 10.55
CA SER A 93 8.76 3.53 11.37
C SER A 93 7.45 3.12 10.67
N THR A 94 7.48 2.95 9.35
CA THR A 94 6.32 2.58 8.52
C THR A 94 6.15 1.06 8.31
N VAL A 95 7.07 0.24 8.83
CA VAL A 95 7.04 -1.24 8.72
C VAL A 95 5.84 -1.87 9.46
N ALA A 96 5.16 -1.10 10.32
CA ALA A 96 3.85 -1.47 10.89
C ALA A 96 2.84 -0.32 10.72
N GLY A 97 2.88 0.32 9.55
CA GLY A 97 2.11 1.52 9.24
C GLY A 97 1.16 1.35 8.05
N PRO A 98 0.33 2.38 7.80
CA PRO A 98 -0.64 2.38 6.71
C PRO A 98 -0.01 2.20 5.34
N GLY A 99 1.23 2.67 5.12
CA GLY A 99 1.95 2.49 3.86
C GLY A 99 2.19 1.02 3.53
N LEU A 100 2.70 0.23 4.48
CA LEU A 100 2.88 -1.21 4.26
C LEU A 100 1.53 -1.91 4.02
N PHE A 101 0.49 -1.53 4.77
CA PHE A 101 -0.86 -2.07 4.57
C PHE A 101 -1.36 -1.79 3.15
N HIS A 102 -1.24 -0.56 2.67
CA HIS A 102 -1.62 -0.13 1.32
C HIS A 102 -0.90 -0.95 0.25
N GLU A 103 0.42 -1.08 0.34
CA GLU A 103 1.20 -1.84 -0.63
C GLU A 103 0.89 -3.34 -0.61
N LEU A 104 0.48 -3.90 0.54
CA LEU A 104 0.01 -5.28 0.61
C LEU A 104 -1.35 -5.47 -0.07
N VAL A 105 -2.20 -4.44 -0.13
CA VAL A 105 -3.40 -4.49 -0.98
C VAL A 105 -2.99 -4.62 -2.44
N HIS A 106 -2.01 -3.84 -2.91
CA HIS A 106 -1.49 -3.95 -4.27
C HIS A 106 -0.86 -5.32 -4.57
N PHE A 107 -0.12 -5.90 -3.62
CA PHE A 107 0.34 -7.28 -3.73
C PHE A 107 -0.83 -8.26 -3.94
N LEU A 108 -1.88 -8.16 -3.13
CA LEU A 108 -3.04 -9.03 -3.26
C LEU A 108 -3.81 -8.79 -4.56
N GLN A 109 -3.96 -7.54 -5.01
CA GLN A 109 -4.54 -7.22 -6.31
C GLN A 109 -3.76 -7.89 -7.45
N ALA A 110 -2.43 -7.87 -7.39
CA ALA A 110 -1.55 -8.45 -8.41
C ALA A 110 -1.69 -9.98 -8.53
N ILE A 111 -1.75 -10.70 -7.41
CA ILE A 111 -1.91 -12.16 -7.42
C ILE A 111 -3.34 -12.61 -7.72
N ASN A 112 -4.32 -11.70 -7.62
CA ASN A 112 -5.71 -11.93 -8.02
C ASN A 112 -6.01 -11.40 -9.43
N ASP A 113 -4.96 -11.10 -10.22
CA ASP A 113 -5.02 -10.60 -11.61
C ASP A 113 -5.84 -9.30 -11.79
N LYS A 114 -6.10 -8.54 -10.71
CA LYS A 114 -6.86 -7.28 -10.80
C LYS A 114 -6.12 -6.20 -11.56
N ASP A 115 -4.79 -6.18 -11.49
CA ASP A 115 -3.96 -5.21 -12.19
C ASP A 115 -4.16 -5.29 -13.71
N ASP A 116 -4.31 -6.52 -14.21
CA ASP A 116 -4.49 -6.79 -15.64
C ASP A 116 -5.92 -6.42 -16.07
N MET A 117 -6.91 -6.60 -15.18
CA MET A 117 -8.30 -6.16 -15.39
C MET A 117 -8.43 -4.63 -15.41
N PHE A 118 -7.61 -3.92 -14.64
CA PHE A 118 -7.62 -2.46 -14.50
C PHE A 118 -6.36 -1.79 -15.08
N ALA A 119 -5.67 -2.43 -16.04
CA ALA A 119 -4.44 -1.90 -16.62
C ALA A 119 -4.60 -0.48 -17.19
N SER A 120 -5.81 -0.13 -17.66
CA SER A 120 -6.18 1.22 -18.13
C SER A 120 -6.77 2.15 -17.05
N HIS A 121 -7.02 1.65 -15.84
CA HIS A 121 -7.71 2.34 -14.75
C HIS A 121 -7.01 2.14 -13.40
N ARG A 122 -5.73 2.52 -13.32
CA ARG A 122 -4.94 2.47 -12.07
C ARG A 122 -5.64 3.14 -10.88
N ALA A 123 -6.41 4.19 -11.12
CA ALA A 123 -7.20 4.87 -10.09
C ALA A 123 -8.21 3.96 -9.36
N CYS A 124 -8.70 2.90 -10.01
CA CYS A 124 -9.57 1.91 -9.35
C CYS A 124 -8.80 1.06 -8.32
N LEU A 125 -7.57 0.67 -8.66
CA LEU A 125 -6.72 -0.11 -7.77
C LEU A 125 -6.34 0.71 -6.53
N GLU A 126 -5.97 1.97 -6.74
CA GLU A 126 -5.66 2.93 -5.66
C GLU A 126 -6.89 3.19 -4.78
N ALA A 127 -8.07 3.37 -5.37
CA ALA A 127 -9.29 3.64 -4.60
C ALA A 127 -9.62 2.48 -3.63
N GLU A 128 -9.55 1.24 -4.11
CA GLU A 128 -9.73 0.05 -3.28
C GLU A 128 -8.67 -0.04 -2.17
N ALA A 129 -7.39 0.22 -2.50
CA ALA A 129 -6.29 0.18 -1.54
C ALA A 129 -6.47 1.22 -0.43
N TYR A 130 -6.78 2.47 -0.77
CA TYR A 130 -7.03 3.52 0.22
C TYR A 130 -8.32 3.30 1.02
N GLU A 131 -9.36 2.70 0.43
CA GLU A 131 -10.57 2.34 1.17
C GLU A 131 -10.27 1.29 2.24
N LEU A 132 -9.60 0.20 1.87
CA LEU A 132 -9.21 -0.84 2.82
C LEU A 132 -8.26 -0.30 3.89
N GLN A 133 -7.33 0.58 3.51
CA GLN A 133 -6.45 1.27 4.46
C GLN A 133 -7.27 2.09 5.47
N ALA A 134 -8.27 2.84 5.01
CA ALA A 134 -9.12 3.65 5.89
C ALA A 134 -9.95 2.79 6.86
N VAL A 135 -10.45 1.64 6.40
CA VAL A 135 -11.14 0.65 7.24
C VAL A 135 -10.19 0.13 8.32
N TRP A 136 -8.99 -0.34 7.94
CA TRP A 136 -7.98 -0.81 8.87
C TRP A 136 -7.58 0.25 9.90
N GLN A 137 -7.26 1.48 9.45
CA GLN A 137 -6.92 2.59 10.35
C GLN A 137 -8.05 2.92 11.33
N THR A 138 -9.30 2.73 10.92
CA THR A 138 -10.46 2.90 11.82
C THR A 138 -10.50 1.84 12.90
N GLU A 139 -10.28 0.58 12.57
CA GLU A 139 -10.25 -0.51 13.55
C GLU A 139 -9.07 -0.42 14.52
N GLN A 140 -7.93 0.08 14.05
CA GLN A 140 -6.75 0.31 14.90
C GLN A 140 -6.85 1.58 15.77
N GLY A 141 -7.93 2.36 15.65
CA GLY A 141 -8.10 3.61 16.40
C GLY A 141 -7.08 4.70 16.01
N VAL A 142 -6.55 4.64 14.79
CA VAL A 142 -5.59 5.62 14.25
C VAL A 142 -6.28 6.96 14.01
N ASP A 143 -5.57 8.05 14.33
CA ASP A 143 -6.10 9.42 14.26
C ASP A 143 -6.64 9.77 12.86
N LEU A 144 -7.79 10.44 12.81
CA LEU A 144 -8.48 10.87 11.60
C LEU A 144 -7.58 11.72 10.70
N ALA A 145 -6.67 12.51 11.27
CA ALA A 145 -5.74 13.35 10.51
C ALA A 145 -4.73 12.55 9.67
N SER A 146 -4.58 11.25 9.93
CA SER A 146 -3.69 10.33 9.19
C SER A 146 -4.43 9.38 8.25
N LYS A 147 -5.76 9.47 8.19
CA LYS A 147 -6.59 8.71 7.25
C LYS A 147 -6.62 9.41 5.89
N PRO A 148 -6.82 8.66 4.79
CA PRO A 148 -7.07 9.27 3.49
C PRO A 148 -8.23 10.26 3.56
N GLU A 149 -8.04 11.46 3.01
CA GLU A 149 -9.11 12.46 3.00
C GLU A 149 -10.26 11.98 2.09
N TYR A 150 -11.51 12.18 2.53
CA TYR A 150 -12.67 11.77 1.74
C TYR A 150 -12.68 12.38 0.32
N GLY A 151 -12.28 13.64 0.18
CA GLY A 151 -12.20 14.30 -1.13
C GLY A 151 -11.17 13.65 -2.06
N PHE A 152 -10.09 13.10 -1.50
CA PHE A 152 -9.09 12.36 -2.25
C PHE A 152 -9.65 11.00 -2.72
N LEU A 153 -10.31 10.25 -1.84
CA LEU A 153 -11.01 9.01 -2.22
C LEU A 153 -12.04 9.26 -3.33
N MET A 154 -12.85 10.31 -3.23
CA MET A 154 -13.82 10.68 -4.26
C MET A 154 -13.16 11.08 -5.58
N THR A 155 -11.94 11.61 -5.55
CA THR A 155 -11.17 11.92 -6.76
C THR A 155 -10.66 10.64 -7.43
N LEU A 156 -10.17 9.67 -6.65
CA LEU A 156 -9.76 8.37 -7.16
C LEU A 156 -10.94 7.60 -7.76
N TYR A 157 -12.07 7.55 -7.05
CA TYR A 157 -13.30 7.00 -7.60
C TYR A 157 -13.76 7.76 -8.84
N GLY A 158 -13.64 9.10 -8.83
CA GLY A 158 -13.79 9.99 -9.97
C GLY A 158 -13.05 9.49 -11.22
N ALA A 159 -11.76 9.25 -11.05
CA ALA A 159 -10.84 8.84 -12.11
C ALA A 159 -10.96 7.35 -12.46
N CYS A 160 -11.44 6.51 -11.54
CA CYS A 160 -11.79 5.11 -11.79
C CYS A 160 -13.06 5.01 -12.65
N ASN A 161 -14.06 5.84 -12.33
CA ASN A 161 -15.38 5.81 -12.94
C ASN A 161 -15.56 6.94 -13.96
N ASP A 162 -15.19 6.65 -15.20
CA ASP A 162 -16.03 7.05 -16.34
C ASP A 162 -17.39 6.27 -16.35
N ALA A 163 -17.75 5.58 -15.24
CA ALA A 163 -18.98 4.80 -15.06
C ALA A 163 -19.48 4.76 -13.58
N ASP A 164 -20.59 5.47 -13.29
CA ASP A 164 -21.58 5.31 -12.18
C ASP A 164 -21.14 5.09 -10.69
N PHE A 165 -21.59 5.98 -9.79
CA PHE A 165 -21.14 6.14 -8.38
C PHE A 165 -22.12 5.66 -7.30
N SER A 166 -23.11 4.83 -7.62
CA SER A 166 -24.24 4.58 -6.70
C SER A 166 -23.91 3.80 -5.41
N TRP A 167 -22.77 3.10 -5.33
CA TRP A 167 -22.47 2.18 -4.22
C TRP A 167 -21.58 2.79 -3.10
N ILE A 168 -20.77 3.82 -3.39
CA ILE A 168 -19.82 4.43 -2.45
C ILE A 168 -20.51 5.10 -1.25
N ASN A 169 -21.74 5.60 -1.42
CA ASN A 169 -22.51 6.18 -0.31
C ASN A 169 -22.86 5.16 0.79
N SER A 170 -22.88 3.86 0.51
CA SER A 170 -23.31 2.86 1.51
C SER A 170 -22.23 2.57 2.55
N ALA A 171 -20.96 2.50 2.14
CA ALA A 171 -19.83 2.19 3.02
C ALA A 171 -19.44 3.39 3.91
N TYR A 172 -19.40 4.60 3.32
CA TYR A 172 -19.00 5.81 4.04
C TYR A 172 -19.99 6.22 5.15
N THR A 173 -21.29 5.95 4.96
CA THR A 173 -22.32 6.28 5.96
C THR A 173 -22.27 5.36 7.19
N HIS A 174 -21.65 4.18 7.09
CA HIS A 174 -21.51 3.25 8.22
C HIS A 174 -20.25 3.49 9.05
N ALA A 175 -19.17 4.02 8.45
CA ALA A 175 -17.90 4.26 9.16
C ALA A 175 -17.89 5.58 9.96
N HIS A 176 -18.89 6.45 9.79
CA HIS A 176 -18.93 7.81 10.36
C HIS A 176 -20.21 8.12 11.17
N ASN A 177 -20.94 7.08 11.60
CA ASN A 177 -22.02 7.18 12.59
C ASN A 177 -21.69 6.39 13.85
#